data_AF-A0A2N6EPS6-F1
#
_entry.id   AF-A0A2N6EPS6-F1
#
_cell.length_a   1.000
_cell.length_b   1.000
_cell.length_c   1.000
_cell.angle_alpha   90.00
_cell.angle_beta   90.00
_cell.angle_gamma   90.00
#
_symmetry.space_group_name_H-M   'P 1'
#
loop_
_entity.id
_entity.type
_entity.pdbx_description
1 polymer ?
#
loop_
_entity_poly.entity_id
_entity_poly.type
_entity_poly.pdbx_seq_one_letter_code
_entity_poly.pdbx_strand_id
1 'polypeptide(L)'
;MNGLDIAILIILALFVIKGALRGLIKELCSLLGLVAAAGTAFHYYVPLAKTLAEMSQLPMQLCVIIALVLLFVATMIIFTVIGVVLSRFVRLLFLGGFNRVLGALFSLFQGVFVLALVLYGLSLT
;
A
#
# COMPACT_ATOMS: atom_id res chain seq x y z
N MET A 1 4.88 -23.39 -23.10
CA MET A 1 4.53 -22.60 -21.90
C MET A 1 3.02 -22.51 -21.87
N ASN A 2 2.42 -22.87 -20.74
CA ASN A 2 0.97 -22.79 -20.58
C ASN A 2 0.53 -21.32 -20.54
N GLY A 3 -0.71 -21.00 -20.89
CA GLY A 3 -1.21 -19.62 -20.84
C GLY A 3 -1.09 -19.01 -19.43
N LEU A 4 -1.18 -19.86 -18.41
CA LEU A 4 -1.01 -19.53 -17.00
C LEU A 4 0.43 -19.09 -16.67
N ASP A 5 1.44 -19.80 -17.20
CA ASP A 5 2.85 -19.46 -17.00
C ASP A 5 3.18 -18.06 -17.54
N ILE A 6 2.63 -17.74 -18.71
CA ILE A 6 2.81 -16.44 -19.37
C ILE A 6 2.16 -15.32 -18.54
N ALA A 7 0.95 -15.55 -18.02
CA ALA A 7 0.27 -14.58 -17.18
C ALA A 7 1.04 -14.28 -15.88
N ILE A 8 1.57 -15.31 -15.21
CA ILE A 8 2.40 -15.16 -14.01
C ILE A 8 3.64 -14.31 -14.30
N LEU A 9 4.32 -14.59 -15.42
CA LEU A 9 5.54 -13.88 -15.81
C LEU A 9 5.26 -12.40 -16.11
N ILE A 10 4.14 -12.09 -16.78
CA ILE A 10 3.70 -10.71 -17.02
C ILE A 10 3.44 -9.98 -15.69
N ILE A 11 2.71 -10.61 -14.76
CA ILE A 11 2.41 -10.00 -13.47
C ILE A 11 3.69 -9.73 -12.69
N LEU A 12 4.62 -10.69 -12.61
CA LEU A 12 5.91 -10.49 -11.94
C LEU A 12 6.73 -9.37 -12.59
N ALA A 13 6.77 -9.31 -13.92
CA ALA A 13 7.45 -8.25 -14.65
C ALA A 13 6.85 -6.87 -14.32
N LEU A 14 5.53 -6.75 -14.27
CA LEU A 14 4.86 -5.50 -13.87
C LEU A 14 5.22 -5.07 -12.45
N PHE A 15 5.26 -6.02 -11.51
CA PHE A 15 5.68 -5.73 -10.14
C PHE A 15 7.14 -5.25 -10.10
N VAL A 16 8.07 -5.96 -10.74
CA VAL A 16 9.49 -5.58 -10.82
C VAL A 16 9.66 -4.19 -11.42
N ILE A 17 9.00 -3.89 -12.54
CA ILE A 17 9.06 -2.58 -13.18
C ILE A 17 8.50 -1.50 -12.25
N LYS A 18 7.36 -1.77 -11.59
CA LYS A 18 6.75 -0.86 -10.60
C LYS A 18 7.74 -0.52 -9.48
N GLY A 19 8.42 -1.52 -8.92
CA GLY A 19 9.42 -1.33 -7.86
C GLY A 19 10.70 -0.65 -8.33
N ALA A 20 11.18 -0.96 -9.54
CA ALA A 20 12.32 -0.29 -10.15
C ALA A 20 12.06 1.22 -10.36
N LEU A 21 10.85 1.58 -10.80
CA LEU A 21 10.46 2.96 -11.05
C LEU A 21 10.21 3.75 -9.75
N ARG A 22 9.55 3.15 -8.76
CA ARG A 22 9.23 3.80 -7.48
C ARG A 22 10.42 3.82 -6.51
N GLY A 23 11.21 2.76 -6.48
CA GLY A 23 12.29 2.51 -5.53
C GLY A 23 11.81 1.96 -4.18
N LEU A 24 12.73 1.32 -3.45
CA LEU A 24 12.49 0.61 -2.19
C LEU A 24 11.80 1.47 -1.14
N ILE A 25 12.32 2.68 -0.89
CA ILE A 25 11.81 3.54 0.19
C ILE A 25 10.32 3.83 0.01
N LYS A 26 9.88 4.12 -1.22
CA LYS A 26 8.46 4.39 -1.48
C LYS A 26 7.60 3.16 -1.31
N GLU A 27 8.10 1.99 -1.72
CA GLU A 27 7.39 0.73 -1.52
C GLU A 27 7.23 0.38 -0.03
N LEU A 28 8.30 0.51 0.75
CA LEU A 28 8.27 0.28 2.19
C LEU A 28 7.33 1.26 2.88
N CYS A 29 7.43 2.55 2.58
CA CYS A 29 6.51 3.55 3.15
C CYS A 29 5.05 3.29 2.74
N SER A 30 4.80 2.78 1.53
CA SER A 30 3.45 2.42 1.10
C SER A 30 2.89 1.22 1.88
N LEU A 31 3.69 0.19 2.13
CA LEU A 31 3.26 -0.96 2.93
C LEU A 31 3.10 -0.62 4.41
N LEU A 32 4.06 0.12 4.99
CA LEU A 32 3.96 0.62 6.36
C LEU A 32 2.75 1.54 6.50
N GLY A 33 2.52 2.40 5.50
CA GLY A 33 1.34 3.25 5.43
C GLY A 33 0.05 2.46 5.39
N LEU A 34 -0.01 1.35 4.65
CA LEU A 34 -1.17 0.48 4.61
C LEU A 34 -1.49 -0.13 5.99
N VAL A 35 -0.48 -0.68 6.66
CA VAL A 35 -0.63 -1.29 8.00
C VAL A 35 -0.97 -0.23 9.04
N ALA A 36 -0.28 0.91 9.02
CA ALA A 36 -0.53 2.02 9.93
C ALA A 36 -1.92 2.61 9.70
N ALA A 37 -2.36 2.80 8.46
CA ALA A 37 -3.67 3.32 8.11
C ALA A 37 -4.80 2.38 8.55
N ALA A 38 -4.63 1.06 8.38
CA ALA A 38 -5.57 0.09 8.91
C ALA A 38 -5.63 0.18 10.45
N GLY A 39 -4.47 0.19 11.13
CA GLY A 39 -4.39 0.31 12.59
C GLY A 39 -5.04 1.59 13.12
N THR A 40 -4.69 2.76 12.57
CA THR A 40 -5.24 4.04 12.99
C THR A 40 -6.73 4.13 12.69
N ALA A 41 -7.19 3.65 11.53
CA ALA A 41 -8.61 3.64 11.20
C ALA A 41 -9.39 2.77 12.19
N PHE A 42 -8.93 1.54 12.50
CA PHE A 42 -9.62 0.66 13.45
C PHE A 42 -9.57 1.14 14.90
N HIS A 43 -8.56 1.90 15.31
CA HIS A 43 -8.50 2.45 16.66
C HIS A 43 -9.29 3.74 16.84
N TYR A 44 -9.30 4.63 15.83
CA TYR A 44 -9.84 5.99 15.97
C TYR A 44 -11.17 6.22 15.24
N TYR A 45 -11.75 5.23 14.54
CA TYR A 45 -13.02 5.43 13.84
C TYR A 45 -14.18 5.77 14.79
N VAL A 46 -14.23 5.19 15.99
CA VAL A 46 -15.35 5.40 16.94
C VAL A 46 -15.48 6.87 17.40
N PRO A 47 -14.43 7.52 17.96
CA PRO A 47 -14.54 8.91 18.38
C PRO A 47 -14.83 9.84 17.21
N LEU A 48 -14.22 9.60 16.04
CA LEU A 48 -14.43 10.41 14.86
C LEU A 48 -15.84 10.23 14.26
N ALA A 49 -16.39 9.02 14.29
CA ALA A 49 -17.75 8.77 13.85
C ALA A 49 -18.79 9.49 14.73
N LYS A 50 -18.56 9.56 16.05
CA LYS A 50 -19.44 10.28 16.98
C LYS A 50 -19.47 11.77 16.69
N THR A 51 -18.30 12.41 16.53
CA THR A 51 -18.23 13.84 16.20
C THR A 51 -18.87 14.14 14.85
N LEU A 52 -18.68 13.26 13.85
CA LEU A 52 -19.36 13.40 12.56
C LEU A 52 -20.88 13.28 12.68
N ALA A 53 -21.38 12.35 13.49
CA ALA A 53 -22.82 12.16 13.69
C ALA A 53 -23.46 13.39 14.37
N GLU A 54 -22.78 13.96 15.36
CA GLU A 54 -23.22 15.17 16.07
C GLU A 54 -23.27 16.40 15.14
N MET A 55 -22.30 16.56 14.25
CA MET A 55 -22.23 17.71 13.33
C MET A 55 -23.16 17.60 12.12
N SER A 56 -23.42 16.38 11.63
CA SER A 56 -23.97 16.17 10.29
C SER A 56 -25.41 15.65 10.27
N GLN A 57 -25.99 15.31 11.42
CA GLN A 57 -27.29 14.62 11.55
C GLN A 57 -27.44 13.36 10.66
N LEU A 58 -26.32 12.78 10.24
CA LEU A 58 -26.29 11.59 9.38
C LEU A 58 -26.53 10.32 10.19
N PRO A 59 -27.03 9.24 9.56
CA PRO A 59 -27.09 7.92 10.17
C PRO A 59 -25.71 7.47 10.68
N MET A 60 -25.65 6.96 11.90
CA MET A 60 -24.39 6.53 12.54
C MET A 60 -23.59 5.54 11.69
N GLN A 61 -24.27 4.66 10.94
CA GLN A 61 -23.62 3.72 10.01
C GLN A 61 -22.80 4.43 8.92
N LEU A 62 -23.34 5.51 8.35
CA LEU A 62 -22.63 6.31 7.34
C LEU A 62 -21.44 7.05 7.97
N CYS A 63 -21.61 7.62 9.17
CA CYS A 63 -20.52 8.30 9.88
C CYS A 63 -19.35 7.36 10.19
N VAL A 64 -19.62 6.10 10.55
CA VAL A 64 -18.58 5.08 10.78
C VAL A 64 -17.78 4.80 9.50
N ILE A 65 -18.47 4.60 8.37
CA ILE A 65 -17.81 4.34 7.08
C ILE A 65 -16.96 5.55 6.67
N ILE A 66 -17.51 6.75 6.77
CA ILE A 66 -16.80 7.99 6.44
C ILE A 66 -15.58 8.17 7.34
N ALA A 67 -15.72 7.95 8.65
CA ALA A 67 -14.62 8.08 9.60
C ALA A 67 -13.47 7.11 9.30
N LEU A 68 -13.81 5.85 9.00
CA LEU A 68 -12.83 4.82 8.68
C LEU A 68 -12.08 5.15 7.39
N VAL A 69 -12.80 5.53 6.32
CA VAL A 69 -12.21 5.92 5.04
C VAL A 69 -11.35 7.17 5.20
N LEU A 70 -11.82 8.17 5.93
CA LEU A 70 -11.11 9.42 6.13
C LEU A 70 -9.80 9.21 6.90
N LEU A 71 -9.82 8.45 8.00
CA LEU A 71 -8.62 8.11 8.76
C LEU A 71 -7.64 7.28 7.94
N PHE A 72 -8.14 6.30 7.19
CA PHE A 72 -7.32 5.44 6.34
C PHE A 72 -6.62 6.26 5.26
N VAL A 73 -7.36 7.08 4.51
CA VAL A 73 -6.83 7.92 3.43
C VAL A 73 -5.88 8.98 3.99
N ALA A 74 -6.23 9.65 5.09
CA ALA A 74 -5.36 10.64 5.72
C ALA A 74 -4.00 10.03 6.13
N THR A 75 -4.03 8.86 6.78
CA THR A 75 -2.81 8.16 7.20
C THR A 75 -1.99 7.70 5.98
N MET A 76 -2.64 7.15 4.96
CA MET A 76 -1.98 6.76 3.70
C MET A 76 -1.28 7.94 3.00
N ILE A 77 -1.92 9.11 2.97
CA ILE A 77 -1.34 10.32 2.39
C ILE A 77 -0.08 10.73 3.16
N ILE A 78 -0.14 10.74 4.49
CA ILE A 78 1.02 11.10 5.34
C ILE A 78 2.21 10.18 5.02
N PHE A 79 2.00 8.86 5.02
CA PHE A 79 3.07 7.91 4.71
C PHE A 79 3.60 8.02 3.28
N THR A 80 2.73 8.33 2.33
CA THR A 80 3.13 8.58 0.94
C THR A 80 4.03 9.80 0.83
N VAL A 81 3.68 10.90 1.52
CA VAL A 81 4.50 12.12 1.57
C VAL A 81 5.85 11.82 2.21
N ILE A 82 5.87 11.12 3.35
CA ILE A 82 7.10 10.66 4.01
C ILE A 82 7.97 9.86 3.02
N GLY A 83 7.40 8.87 2.34
CA GLY A 83 8.14 8.06 1.36
C GLY A 83 8.71 8.87 0.20
N VAL A 84 7.99 9.89 -0.28
CA VAL A 84 8.50 10.81 -1.31
C VAL A 84 9.67 11.64 -0.78
N VAL A 85 9.54 12.18 0.43
CA VAL A 85 10.58 12.98 1.07
C VAL A 85 11.84 12.16 1.32
N LEU A 86 11.74 10.99 1.97
CA LEU A 86 12.87 10.09 2.18
C LEU A 86 13.51 9.63 0.86
N SER A 87 12.71 9.36 -0.16
CA SER A 87 13.21 9.01 -1.50
C SER A 87 14.02 10.13 -2.16
N ARG A 88 13.74 11.40 -1.82
CA ARG A 88 14.57 12.53 -2.27
C ARG A 88 15.91 12.56 -1.53
N PHE A 89 15.91 12.35 -0.21
CA PHE A 89 17.15 12.27 0.57
C PHE A 89 18.09 11.17 0.07
N VAL A 90 17.57 9.97 -0.23
CA VAL A 90 18.38 8.87 -0.76
C VAL A 90 19.00 9.18 -2.13
N ARG A 91 18.31 10.00 -2.95
CA ARG A 91 18.87 10.46 -4.22
C ARG A 91 20.04 11.44 -4.03
N LEU A 92 20.00 12.28 -3.00
CA LEU A 92 21.09 13.21 -2.69
C LEU A 92 22.36 12.49 -2.25
N LEU A 93 22.23 11.31 -1.63
CA LEU A 93 23.35 10.49 -1.20
C LEU A 93 23.98 9.64 -2.33
N PHE A 94 23.67 9.92 -3.61
CA PHE A 94 24.04 9.11 -4.78
C PHE A 94 23.59 7.63 -4.73
N LEU A 95 22.81 7.23 -3.73
CA LEU A 95 22.25 5.87 -3.56
C LEU A 95 20.95 5.66 -4.36
N GLY A 96 20.61 6.57 -5.28
CA GLY A 96 19.39 6.51 -6.08
C GLY A 96 19.29 5.23 -6.92
N GLY A 97 20.41 4.75 -7.49
CA GLY A 97 20.46 3.49 -8.24
C GLY A 97 20.19 2.28 -7.35
N PHE A 98 20.84 2.21 -6.19
CA PHE A 98 20.65 1.13 -5.23
C PHE A 98 19.20 1.06 -4.72
N ASN A 99 18.58 2.21 -4.43
CA ASN A 99 17.17 2.30 -4.06
C ASN A 99 16.23 1.73 -5.14
N ARG A 100 16.55 1.90 -6.43
CA ARG A 100 15.74 1.33 -7.53
C ARG A 100 15.91 -0.18 -7.63
N VAL A 101 17.13 -0.69 -7.53
CA VAL A 101 17.42 -2.13 -7.60
C VAL A 101 16.76 -2.87 -6.42
N LEU A 102 16.92 -2.36 -5.21
CA LEU A 102 16.24 -2.94 -4.05
C LEU A 102 14.71 -2.81 -4.15
N GLY A 103 14.21 -1.73 -4.76
CA GLY A 103 12.79 -1.58 -5.03
C GLY A 103 12.26 -2.66 -5.97
N ALA A 104 12.99 -2.97 -7.04
CA ALA A 104 12.67 -4.06 -7.95
C ALA A 104 12.61 -5.41 -7.21
N LEU A 105 13.61 -5.74 -6.39
CA LEU A 105 13.63 -6.98 -5.61
C LEU A 105 12.48 -7.05 -4.59
N PHE A 106 12.18 -5.95 -3.92
CA PHE A 106 11.12 -5.89 -2.93
C PHE A 106 9.72 -6.03 -3.55
N SER A 107 9.49 -5.35 -4.67
CA SER A 107 8.24 -5.48 -5.42
C SER A 107 8.08 -6.86 -6.05
N LEU A 108 9.18 -7.53 -6.45
CA LEU A 108 9.15 -8.92 -6.89
C LEU A 108 8.64 -9.82 -5.78
N PHE A 109 9.15 -9.66 -4.55
CA PHE A 109 8.67 -10.40 -3.40
C PHE A 109 7.16 -10.16 -3.15
N GLN A 110 6.70 -8.90 -3.24
CA GLN A 110 5.26 -8.61 -3.17
C GLN A 110 4.48 -9.30 -4.28
N GLY A 111 4.98 -9.27 -5.52
CA GLY A 111 4.32 -9.90 -6.67
C GLY A 111 4.19 -11.40 -6.50
N VAL A 112 5.27 -12.06 -6.06
CA VAL A 112 5.27 -13.49 -5.72
C VAL A 112 4.29 -13.77 -4.59
N PHE A 113 4.28 -12.96 -3.53
CA PHE A 113 3.35 -13.13 -2.41
C PHE A 113 1.89 -13.01 -2.83
N VAL A 114 1.55 -12.00 -3.66
CA VAL A 114 0.20 -11.82 -4.20
C VAL A 114 -0.19 -12.98 -5.10
N LEU A 115 0.70 -13.42 -6.00
CA LEU A 115 0.45 -14.56 -6.88
C LEU A 115 0.27 -15.86 -6.09
N ALA A 116 1.07 -16.09 -5.05
CA ALA A 116 0.94 -17.24 -4.18
C ALA A 116 -0.44 -17.28 -3.50
N LEU A 117 -0.92 -16.14 -2.99
CA LEU A 117 -2.26 -16.04 -2.41
C LEU A 117 -3.37 -16.31 -3.43
N VAL A 118 -3.24 -15.77 -4.64
CA VAL A 118 -4.23 -15.96 -5.72
C VAL A 118 -4.27 -17.43 -6.18
N LEU A 119 -3.12 -18.04 -6.44
CA LEU A 119 -3.02 -19.43 -6.87
C LEU A 119 -3.50 -20.39 -5.77
N TYR A 120 -3.15 -20.12 -4.51
CA TYR A 120 -3.65 -20.88 -3.37
C TYR A 120 -5.18 -20.77 -3.25
N GLY A 121 -5.73 -19.57 -3.38
CA GLY A 121 -7.19 -19.35 -3.41
C GLY A 121 -7.89 -20.12 -4.54
N LEU A 122 -7.29 -20.16 -5.74
CA LEU A 122 -7.80 -20.93 -6.87
C LEU A 122 -7.67 -22.45 -6.66
N SER A 123 -6.67 -22.91 -5.92
CA SER A 123 -6.52 -24.34 -5.61
C SER A 123 -7.54 -24.85 -4.59
N LEU A 124 -8.16 -23.95 -3.83
CA LEU A 124 -9.18 -24.29 -2.83
C LEU A 124 -10.60 -24.42 -3.43
N THR A 125 -10.79 -24.03 -4.69
CA THR A 125 -12.05 -24.16 -5.43
C THR A 125 -12.02 -25.37 -6.35
#